data_AF-A0A376KRM7-F1
#
_entry.id   AF-A0A376KRM7-F1
#
_cell.length_a   1.000
_cell.length_b   1.000
_cell.length_c   1.000
_cell.angle_alpha   90.00
_cell.angle_beta   90.00
_cell.angle_gamma   90.00
#
_symmetry.space_group_name_H-M   'P 1'
#
loop_
_entity.id
_entity.type
_entity.pdbx_description
1 polymer ?
#
loop_
_entity_poly.entity_id
_entity_poly.type
_entity_poly.pdbx_seq_one_letter_code
_entity_poly.pdbx_strand_id
1 'polypeptide(L)'
;MDINGHGISTSGSYRNYYELDGKRLSHVIDPQTGRPIEHNLVSVTVIAPTALEADAWDTGLMVLGPEKAKEVVRREGLAVYMITKRR
;
A
#
# COMPACT_ATOMS: atom_id res chain seq x y z
N MET A 1 -18.52 0.88 -0.92
CA MET A 1 -18.25 0.55 -2.33
C MET A 1 -18.90 -0.78 -2.59
N ASP A 2 -19.65 -0.91 -3.68
CA ASP A 2 -20.05 -2.23 -4.18
C ASP A 2 -18.89 -2.80 -5.01
N ILE A 3 -18.49 -4.05 -4.73
CA ILE A 3 -17.38 -4.74 -5.39
C ILE A 3 -17.85 -5.99 -6.14
N ASN A 4 -19.16 -6.14 -6.38
CA ASN A 4 -19.68 -7.30 -7.11
C ASN A 4 -18.94 -7.51 -8.44
N GLY A 5 -18.46 -8.74 -8.64
CA GLY A 5 -17.65 -9.12 -9.80
C GLY A 5 -16.17 -8.72 -9.75
N HIS A 6 -15.68 -8.18 -8.62
CA HIS A 6 -14.31 -7.71 -8.43
C HIS A 6 -13.70 -8.23 -7.12
N GLY A 7 -12.38 -8.13 -7.01
CA GLY A 7 -11.64 -8.35 -5.77
C GLY A 7 -11.21 -7.04 -5.11
N ILE A 8 -11.08 -7.08 -3.78
CA ILE A 8 -10.51 -6.00 -2.98
C ILE A 8 -9.47 -6.59 -2.02
N SER A 9 -8.32 -5.93 -1.90
CA SER A 9 -7.32 -6.24 -0.87
C SER A 9 -6.79 -4.97 -0.22
N THR A 10 -6.20 -5.10 0.96
CA THR A 10 -5.60 -3.97 1.68
C THR A 10 -4.28 -4.38 2.34
N SER A 11 -3.22 -3.66 1.98
CA SER A 11 -1.90 -3.77 2.61
C SER A 11 -1.69 -2.67 3.64
N GLY A 12 -1.18 -3.04 4.80
CA GLY A 12 -0.99 -2.16 5.95
C GLY A 12 -2.23 -2.00 6.82
N SER A 13 -2.04 -1.41 8.00
CA SER A 13 -3.11 -1.14 8.95
C SER A 13 -2.80 0.11 9.72
N TYR A 14 -3.75 1.04 9.75
CA TYR A 14 -3.65 2.25 10.57
C TYR A 14 -3.61 1.93 12.08
N ARG A 15 -4.15 0.79 12.50
CA ARG A 15 -4.14 0.36 13.92
C ARG A 15 -2.81 -0.29 14.33
N ASN A 16 -2.09 -0.88 13.38
CA ASN A 16 -0.79 -1.53 13.61
C ASN A 16 0.38 -0.67 13.08
N TYR A 17 0.16 0.64 12.93
CA TYR A 17 1.20 1.57 12.55
C TYR A 17 2.10 1.83 13.76
N TYR A 18 3.20 1.08 13.85
CA TYR A 18 4.14 1.16 14.96
C TYR A 18 5.33 2.06 14.59
N GLU A 19 5.64 3.01 15.46
CA GLU A 19 6.82 3.87 15.35
C GLU A 19 7.65 3.72 16.64
N LEU A 20 8.95 3.55 16.47
CA LEU A 20 9.94 3.58 17.54
C LEU A 20 11.00 4.61 17.15
N ASP A 21 11.29 5.56 18.05
CA ASP A 21 12.27 6.63 17.83
C ASP A 21 12.05 7.43 16.53
N GLY A 22 10.78 7.67 16.17
CA GLY A 22 10.41 8.41 14.95
C GLY A 22 10.62 7.62 13.64
N LYS A 23 11.00 6.34 13.72
CA LYS A 23 11.11 5.44 12.57
C LYS A 23 9.96 4.45 12.56
N ARG A 24 9.37 4.25 11.39
CA ARG A 24 8.33 3.24 11.19
C ARG A 24 8.95 1.84 11.27
N LEU A 25 8.33 0.97 12.05
CA LEU A 25 8.63 -0.46 12.06
C LEU A 25 7.56 -1.18 11.22
N SER A 26 7.94 -1.58 10.01
CA SER A 26 7.09 -2.31 9.08
C SER A 26 7.56 -3.77 8.93
N HIS A 27 6.63 -4.71 8.77
CA HIS A 27 6.97 -6.08 8.36
C HIS A 27 7.09 -6.22 6.83
N VAL A 28 6.68 -5.20 6.08
CA VAL A 28 6.86 -5.14 4.63
C VAL A 28 8.30 -4.74 4.33
N ILE A 29 8.99 -5.59 3.56
CA ILE A 29 10.39 -5.43 3.18
C ILE A 29 10.47 -4.85 1.77
N ASP A 30 11.28 -3.80 1.59
CA ASP A 30 11.66 -3.33 0.27
C ASP A 30 12.71 -4.28 -0.33
N PRO A 31 12.39 -5.00 -1.41
CA PRO A 31 13.30 -5.96 -2.02
C PRO A 31 14.55 -5.32 -2.63
N GLN A 32 14.54 -4.02 -2.95
CA GLN A 32 15.72 -3.33 -3.49
C GLN A 32 16.79 -3.08 -2.42
N THR A 33 16.35 -2.92 -1.16
CA THR A 33 17.25 -2.62 -0.03
C THR A 33 17.41 -3.79 0.94
N GLY A 34 16.50 -4.77 0.89
CA GLY A 34 16.42 -5.86 1.86
C GLY A 34 16.01 -5.40 3.27
N ARG A 35 15.44 -4.19 3.40
CA ARG A 35 15.09 -3.56 4.69
C ARG A 35 13.60 -3.24 4.79
N PRO A 36 13.05 -3.10 6.01
CA PRO A 36 11.71 -2.58 6.22
C PRO A 36 11.47 -1.22 5.56
N ILE A 37 10.27 -0.99 5.05
CA ILE A 37 9.88 0.32 4.50
C ILE A 37 9.76 1.41 5.57
N GLU A 38 10.24 2.62 5.27
CA GLU A 38 10.34 3.73 6.23
C GLU A 38 9.42 4.94 5.91
N HIS A 39 8.65 4.89 4.82
CA HIS A 39 7.76 5.99 4.43
C HIS A 39 6.45 6.04 5.24
N ASN A 40 5.75 7.17 5.15
CA ASN A 40 4.54 7.50 5.91
C ASN A 40 3.21 7.00 5.29
N LEU A 41 3.25 6.19 4.23
CA LEU A 41 2.06 5.51 3.68
C LEU A 41 1.59 4.41 4.64
N VAL A 42 0.43 4.61 5.26
CA VAL A 42 -0.08 3.79 6.37
C VAL A 42 -0.82 2.55 5.86
N SER A 43 -1.67 2.73 4.86
CA SER A 43 -2.42 1.64 4.23
C SER A 43 -2.71 1.96 2.76
N VAL A 44 -2.81 0.91 1.96
CA VAL A 44 -3.23 0.93 0.56
C VAL A 44 -4.33 -0.09 0.37
N THR A 45 -5.47 0.33 -0.15
CA THR A 45 -6.59 -0.54 -0.52
C THR A 45 -6.75 -0.50 -2.03
N VAL A 46 -6.81 -1.65 -2.68
CA VAL A 46 -6.94 -1.77 -4.14
C VAL A 46 -8.19 -2.56 -4.48
N ILE A 47 -8.93 -2.08 -5.49
CA ILE A 47 -9.99 -2.85 -6.16
C ILE A 47 -9.50 -3.22 -7.56
N ALA A 48 -9.63 -4.49 -7.93
CA ALA A 48 -9.19 -5.03 -9.20
C ALA A 48 -10.15 -6.13 -9.71
N PRO A 49 -10.06 -6.60 -10.96
CA PRO A 49 -10.94 -7.66 -11.48
C PRO A 49 -10.90 -8.94 -10.64
N THR A 50 -9.73 -9.29 -10.10
CA THR A 50 -9.57 -10.43 -9.17
C THR A 50 -8.97 -10.01 -7.84
N ALA A 51 -9.25 -10.78 -6.78
CA ALA A 51 -8.66 -10.56 -5.47
C ALA A 51 -7.14 -10.79 -5.47
N LEU A 52 -6.67 -11.71 -6.34
CA LEU A 52 -5.24 -11.96 -6.55
C LEU A 52 -4.52 -10.72 -7.08
N GLU A 53 -5.10 -10.04 -8.08
CA GLU A 53 -4.54 -8.79 -8.60
C GLU A 53 -4.56 -7.68 -7.55
N ALA A 54 -5.66 -7.56 -6.79
CA ALA A 54 -5.75 -6.56 -5.73
C ALA A 54 -4.66 -6.74 -4.67
N ASP A 55 -4.39 -7.99 -4.26
CA ASP A 55 -3.36 -8.36 -3.28
C ASP A 55 -1.93 -8.17 -3.83
N ALA A 56 -1.71 -8.45 -5.12
CA ALA A 56 -0.44 -8.16 -5.76
C ALA A 56 -0.16 -6.64 -5.80
N TRP A 57 -1.18 -5.85 -6.15
CA TRP A 57 -1.05 -4.41 -6.26
C TRP A 57 -0.90 -3.72 -4.92
N ASP A 58 -1.68 -4.07 -3.90
CA ASP A 58 -1.65 -3.36 -2.63
C ASP A 58 -0.27 -3.41 -1.96
N THR A 59 0.42 -4.55 -2.06
CA THR A 59 1.72 -4.79 -1.44
C THR A 59 2.82 -4.13 -2.25
N GLY A 60 2.77 -4.22 -3.59
CA GLY A 60 3.71 -3.51 -4.46
C GLY A 60 3.62 -1.98 -4.29
N LEU A 61 2.40 -1.44 -4.24
CA LEU A 61 2.17 -0.01 -4.02
C LEU A 61 2.57 0.42 -2.59
N MET A 62 2.34 -0.44 -1.59
CA MET A 62 2.82 -0.22 -0.23
C MET A 62 4.34 -0.13 -0.20
N VAL A 63 5.07 -0.99 -0.93
CA VAL A 63 6.54 -0.94 -0.99
C VAL A 63 7.06 0.32 -1.66
N LEU A 64 6.40 0.79 -2.73
CA LEU A 64 6.83 1.96 -3.49
C LEU A 64 6.73 3.28 -2.71
N GLY A 65 5.85 3.35 -1.72
CA GLY A 65 5.54 4.57 -1.00
C GLY A 65 4.67 5.55 -1.82
N PRO A 66 4.22 6.65 -1.18
CA PRO A 66 3.04 7.39 -1.64
C PRO A 66 3.23 8.10 -2.99
N GLU A 67 4.40 8.66 -3.28
CA GLU A 67 4.60 9.41 -4.52
C GLU A 67 4.75 8.50 -5.74
N LYS A 68 5.66 7.51 -5.67
CA LYS A 68 5.84 6.52 -6.74
C LYS A 68 4.57 5.68 -6.95
N ALA A 69 3.86 5.32 -5.88
CA ALA A 69 2.60 4.61 -6.00
C ALA A 69 1.54 5.41 -6.77
N LYS A 70 1.42 6.74 -6.54
CA LYS A 70 0.50 7.59 -7.32
C LYS A 70 0.85 7.63 -8.81
N GLU A 71 2.13 7.65 -9.15
CA GLU A 71 2.58 7.63 -10.56
C GLU A 71 2.17 6.32 -11.24
N VAL A 72 2.40 5.18 -10.59
CA VAL A 72 1.98 3.86 -11.08
C VAL A 72 0.46 3.79 -11.22
N VAL A 73 -0.28 4.20 -10.19
CA VAL A 73 -1.75 4.20 -10.19
C VAL A 73 -2.32 4.99 -11.36
N ARG A 74 -1.75 6.16 -11.68
CA ARG A 74 -2.17 6.98 -12.83
C ARG A 74 -1.83 6.34 -14.16
N ARG A 75 -0.64 5.73 -14.27
CA ARG A 75 -0.17 5.09 -15.50
C ARG A 75 -0.98 3.85 -15.85
N GLU A 76 -1.28 3.01 -14.86
CA GLU A 76 -1.97 1.73 -15.04
C GLU A 76 -3.51 1.85 -14.90
N GLY A 77 -4.04 3.02 -14.50
CA GLY A 77 -5.48 3.24 -14.36
C GLY A 77 -6.13 2.48 -13.20
N LEU A 78 -5.44 2.35 -12.07
CA LEU A 78 -5.89 1.53 -10.94
C LEU A 78 -6.89 2.24 -10.02
N ALA A 79 -7.85 1.48 -9.48
CA ALA A 79 -8.75 1.95 -8.43
C ALA A 79 -8.12 1.74 -7.04
N VAL A 80 -7.50 2.79 -6.49
CA VAL A 80 -6.72 2.70 -5.24
C VAL A 80 -7.12 3.79 -4.25
N TYR A 81 -7.22 3.39 -2.99
CA TYR A 81 -7.38 4.30 -1.85
C TYR A 81 -6.14 4.19 -0.93
N MET A 82 -5.52 5.33 -0.62
CA MET A 82 -4.31 5.40 0.19
C MET A 82 -4.53 6.28 1.42
N ILE A 83 -4.06 5.83 2.59
CA ILE A 83 -4.00 6.65 3.81
C ILE A 83 -2.54 6.95 4.12
N THR A 84 -2.23 8.22 4.33
CA THR A 84 -0.88 8.69 4.72
C THR A 84 -0.92 9.41 6.05
N LYS A 85 0.09 9.21 6.90
CA LYS A 85 0.29 9.99 8.12
C LYS A 85 0.98 11.32 7.77
N ARG A 86 0.38 12.45 8.12
CA ARG A 86 1.10 13.74 8.05
C ARG A 86 2.13 13.80 9.19
N ARG A 87 3.32 14.29 8.87
CA ARG A 87 4.34 14.63 9.87
C ARG A 87 3.96 15.92 10.59
#